data_AF-A0A3D0KGF4-F1
#
_entry.id   AF-A0A3D0KGF4-F1
#
_cell.length_a   1.000
_cell.length_b   1.000
_cell.length_c   1.000
_cell.angle_alpha   90.00
_cell.angle_beta   90.00
_cell.angle_gamma   90.00
#
_symmetry.space_group_name_H-M   'P 1'
#
loop_
_entity.id
_entity.type
_entity.pdbx_description
1 polymer ?
#
loop_
_entity_poly.entity_id
_entity_poly.type
_entity_poly.pdbx_seq_one_letter_code
_entity_poly.pdbx_strand_id
1 'polypeptide(L)' 'MKGVITYEWWPEGVESASGGVLDHHKEALAERALEVIGPQAIEGFREGVLADNIHMSGDPEQGVAYRGYWSLSESGGN' A
#
# COMPACT_ATOMS: atom_id res chain seq x y z
N MET A 1 -6.15 -22.27 -4.16
CA MET A 1 -6.44 -21.11 -5.02
C MET A 1 -5.21 -20.20 -4.97
N LYS A 2 -4.63 -19.81 -6.11
CA LYS A 2 -3.56 -18.80 -6.15
C LYS A 2 -4.23 -17.45 -6.42
N GLY A 3 -4.41 -16.65 -5.37
CA GLY A 3 -4.80 -15.24 -5.53
C GLY A 3 -3.57 -14.39 -5.80
N VAL A 4 -3.71 -13.37 -6.64
CA VAL A 4 -2.69 -12.35 -6.88
C VAL A 4 -3.06 -11.15 -6.03
N ILE A 5 -2.17 -10.78 -5.11
CA ILE A 5 -2.30 -9.56 -4.33
C ILE A 5 -1.67 -8.43 -5.13
N THR A 6 -2.44 -7.38 -5.36
CA THR A 6 -1.96 -6.11 -5.91
C THR A 6 -2.19 -5.03 -4.88
N TYR A 7 -1.25 -4.09 -4.77
CA TYR A 7 -1.42 -2.90 -3.97
C TYR A 7 -0.77 -1.70 -4.63
N GLU A 8 -1.28 -0.53 -4.31
CA GLU A 8 -0.79 0.75 -4.79
C GLU A 8 -0.85 1.79 -3.66
N TRP A 9 0.04 2.77 -3.75
CA TRP A 9 0.20 3.84 -2.79
C TRP A 9 0.24 5.19 -3.50
N TRP A 10 -0.26 6.21 -2.84
CA TRP A 10 -0.25 7.60 -3.29
C TRP A 10 -0.17 8.56 -2.11
N PRO A 11 0.44 9.75 -2.27
CA PRO A 11 0.48 10.75 -1.21
C PRO A 11 -0.94 11.17 -0.78
N GLU A 12 -1.14 11.37 0.51
CA GLU A 12 -2.40 11.91 1.02
C GLU A 12 -2.65 13.32 0.46
N GLY A 13 -3.89 13.59 0.04
CA GLY A 13 -4.25 14.85 -0.61
C GLY A 13 -4.11 14.85 -2.14
N VAL A 14 -3.64 13.75 -2.74
CA VAL A 14 -3.70 13.53 -4.18
C VAL A 14 -4.79 12.49 -4.47
N GLU A 15 -5.73 12.81 -5.37
CA GLU A 15 -6.86 11.94 -5.71
C GLU A 15 -6.46 10.68 -6.52
N SER A 16 -5.18 10.49 -6.82
CA SER A 16 -4.70 9.44 -7.72
C SER A 16 -3.23 9.08 -7.45
N ALA A 17 -2.87 7.82 -7.76
CA ALA A 17 -1.49 7.30 -7.83
C ALA A 17 -0.51 8.09 -8.73
N SER A 18 -1.01 9.10 -9.45
CA SER A 18 -0.20 10.06 -10.20
C SER A 18 0.64 11.00 -9.31
N GLY A 19 0.38 11.07 -8.00
CA GLY A 19 1.16 11.87 -7.05
C GLY A 19 2.60 11.39 -6.83
N GLY A 20 2.93 10.17 -7.28
CA GLY A 20 4.28 9.60 -7.20
C GLY A 20 4.71 9.27 -5.77
N VAL A 21 5.01 8.00 -5.51
CA VAL A 21 5.69 7.60 -4.27
C VAL A 21 7.17 7.95 -4.39
N LEU A 22 7.72 8.60 -3.36
CA LEU A 22 9.16 8.92 -3.30
C LEU A 22 9.97 7.63 -3.29
N ASP A 23 11.05 7.57 -4.07
CA ASP A 23 11.83 6.34 -4.26
C ASP A 23 12.36 5.77 -2.93
N HIS A 24 12.83 6.64 -2.03
CA HIS A 24 13.33 6.25 -0.71
C HIS A 24 12.23 5.78 0.26
N HIS A 25 10.94 5.98 -0.06
CA HIS A 25 9.81 5.49 0.74
C HIS A 25 9.22 4.17 0.27
N LYS A 26 9.56 3.74 -0.95
CA LYS A 26 8.94 2.55 -1.58
C LYS A 26 9.13 1.28 -0.76
N GLU A 27 10.31 1.09 -0.18
CA GLU A 27 10.61 -0.10 0.64
C GLU A 27 9.76 -0.12 1.91
N ALA A 28 9.74 0.97 2.67
CA ALA A 28 8.93 1.07 3.89
C ALA A 28 7.42 0.88 3.61
N LEU A 29 6.91 1.46 2.51
CA LEU A 29 5.51 1.28 2.11
C LEU A 29 5.20 -0.15 1.64
N ALA A 30 6.15 -0.84 1.02
CA ALA A 30 6.00 -2.24 0.65
C ALA A 30 5.96 -3.15 1.87
N GLU A 31 6.85 -2.93 2.85
CA GLU A 31 6.84 -3.64 4.13
C GLU A 31 5.51 -3.42 4.85
N ARG A 32 5.06 -2.17 4.94
CA ARG A 32 3.77 -1.84 5.56
C ARG A 32 2.59 -2.53 4.87
N ALA A 33 2.59 -2.57 3.54
CA ALA A 33 1.55 -3.27 2.80
C ALA A 33 1.53 -4.77 3.16
N LEU A 34 2.68 -5.42 3.26
CA LEU A 34 2.76 -6.84 3.63
C LEU A 34 2.25 -7.10 5.06
N GLU A 35 2.57 -6.21 6.00
CA GLU A 35 2.09 -6.30 7.39
C GLU A 35 0.57 -6.20 7.50
N VAL A 36 -0.07 -5.37 6.67
CA VAL A 36 -1.51 -5.13 6.71
C VAL A 36 -2.28 -6.17 5.89
N ILE A 37 -1.81 -6.48 4.69
CA ILE A 37 -2.53 -7.34 3.74
C ILE A 37 -2.55 -8.79 4.22
N GLY A 38 -1.43 -9.30 4.75
CA GLY A 38 -1.32 -10.70 5.18
C GLY A 38 -2.42 -11.12 6.16
N PRO A 39 -2.57 -10.43 7.31
CA PRO A 39 -3.64 -10.68 8.27
C PRO A 39 -5.04 -10.54 7.67
N GLN A 40 -5.31 -9.47 6.91
CA GLN A 40 -6.62 -9.25 6.31
C GLN A 40 -6.99 -10.35 5.29
N ALA A 41 -6.04 -10.80 4.48
CA ALA A 41 -6.26 -11.90 3.56
C ALA A 41 -6.54 -13.23 4.29
N ILE A 42 -5.90 -13.48 5.44
CA ILE A 42 -6.17 -14.64 6.30
C ILE A 42 -7.58 -14.56 6.92
N GLU A 43 -8.03 -13.35 7.27
CA GLU A 43 -9.38 -13.09 7.78
C GLU A 43 -10.47 -13.15 6.70
N GLY A 44 -10.09 -13.32 5.43
CA GLY A 44 -11.01 -13.50 4.31
C GLY A 44 -11.39 -12.22 3.57
N PHE A 45 -10.74 -11.10 3.88
CA PHE A 45 -10.89 -9.87 3.09
C PHE A 45 -10.32 -10.07 1.68
N ARG A 46 -10.97 -9.46 0.68
CA ARG A 46 -10.51 -9.48 -0.72
C ARG A 46 -9.90 -8.16 -1.15
N GLU A 47 -10.08 -7.10 -0.37
CA GLU A 47 -9.58 -5.77 -0.66
C GLU A 47 -9.65 -4.91 0.61
N GLY A 48 -8.89 -3.82 0.62
CA GLY A 48 -8.86 -2.92 1.76
C GLY A 48 -8.02 -1.68 1.54
N VAL A 49 -8.18 -0.72 2.45
CA VAL A 49 -7.44 0.54 2.44
C VAL A 49 -6.14 0.39 3.23
N LEU A 50 -5.09 0.98 2.70
CA LEU A 50 -3.80 1.15 3.36
C LEU A 50 -3.61 2.63 3.75
N ALA A 51 -2.94 2.86 4.86
CA ALA A 51 -2.55 4.19 5.28
C ALA A 51 -1.25 4.12 6.08
N ASP A 52 -0.35 5.05 5.82
CA ASP A 52 0.90 5.18 6.57
C ASP A 52 1.43 6.61 6.55
N ASN A 53 2.32 6.93 7.50
CA ASN A 53 3.02 8.22 7.56
C ASN A 53 4.50 7.94 7.76
N ILE A 54 5.28 8.18 6.70
CA ILE A 54 6.71 7.85 6.67
C ILE A 54 7.52 9.02 7.23
N HIS A 55 8.42 8.70 8.18
CA HIS A 55 9.42 9.62 8.74
C HIS A 55 10.82 9.11 8.40
N MET A 56 11.49 9.74 7.44
CA MET A 56 12.90 9.48 7.12
C MET A 56 13.75 10.75 7.13
N SER A 57 15.07 10.57 7.20
CA SER A 57 16.03 11.67 7.08
C SER A 57 15.89 12.35 5.72
N GLY A 58 15.49 13.62 5.73
CA GLY A 58 15.26 14.41 4.51
C GLY A 58 13.78 14.74 4.25
N ASP A 59 12.86 14.15 5.02
CA ASP A 59 11.43 14.46 4.96
C ASP A 59 11.07 15.68 5.84
N PRO A 60 9.88 16.27 5.64
CA PRO A 60 9.32 17.23 6.59
C PRO A 60 9.23 16.67 8.01
N GLU A 61 9.26 17.52 9.04
CA GLU A 61 9.13 17.09 10.45
C GLU A 61 7.83 16.30 10.71
N GLN A 62 6.78 16.61 9.96
CA GLN A 62 5.48 15.93 10.00
C GLN A 62 5.43 14.62 9.18
N GLY A 63 6.51 14.28 8.48
CA GLY A 63 6.60 13.15 7.57
C GLY A 63 5.84 13.34 6.28
N VAL A 64 5.72 12.24 5.53
CA VAL A 64 4.92 12.16 4.30
C VAL A 64 3.81 11.14 4.50
N ALA A 65 2.57 11.62 4.50
CA ALA A 65 1.39 10.77 4.61
C ALA A 65 1.07 10.11 3.26
N TYR A 66 0.77 8.81 3.30
CA TYR A 66 0.39 8.00 2.15
C TYR A 66 -0.93 7.29 2.43
N ARG A 67 -1.73 7.20 1.37
CA ARG A 67 -2.91 6.35 1.27
C ARG A 67 -2.62 5.27 0.24
N GLY A 68 -3.25 4.13 0.40
CA GLY A 68 -3.14 3.07 -0.57
C GLY A 68 -4.38 2.20 -0.60
N TYR A 69 -4.39 1.32 -1.57
CA TYR A 69 -5.43 0.32 -1.71
C TYR A 69 -4.79 -1.00 -2.11
N TRP A 70 -5.35 -2.09 -1.60
CA TRP A 70 -4.96 -3.41 -2.00
C TRP A 70 -6.18 -4.23 -2.41
N SER A 71 -5.96 -5.18 -3.30
CA SER A 71 -6.97 -6.14 -3.72
C SER A 71 -6.35 -7.49 -4.01
N LEU A 72 -7.15 -8.54 -3.80
CA LEU A 72 -6.87 -9.93 -4.09
C LEU A 72 -7.68 -10.31 -5.32
N SER A 73 -7.00 -10.41 -6.46
CA SER A 73 -7.61 -10.94 -7.68
C SER A 73 -7.47 -12.46 -7.70
N GLU A 74 -8.54 -13.16 -8.08
CA GLU A 74 -8.42 -14.58 -8.43
C GLU A 74 -7.63 -14.66 -9.73
N SER A 75 -6.47 -15.33 -9.72
CA SER A 75 -5.86 -15.75 -10.97
C SER A 75 -6.80 -16.77 -11.59
N GLY A 76 -7.70 -16.32 -12.47
CA GLY A 76 -8.55 -17.19 -13.27
C GLY A 76 -7.67 -18.14 -14.08
N GLY A 77 -7.58 -19.40 -13.64
CA GLY A 77 -7.04 -20.47 -14.46
C GLY A 77 -8.01 -20.68 -15.60
N ASN A 78 -7.58 -20.33 -16.81
CA ASN A 78 -8.22 -20.78 -18.04
C ASN A 78 -7.81 -22.22 -18.33
#